data_AF-A0A099ZLQ5-F1
#
_entry.id   AF-A0A099ZLQ5-F1
#
_cell.length_a   1.000
_cell.length_b   1.000
_cell.length_c   1.000
_cell.angle_alpha   90.00
_cell.angle_beta   90.00
_cell.angle_gamma   90.00
#
_symmetry.space_group_name_H-M   'P 1'
#
loop_
_entity.id
_entity.type
_entity.pdbx_description
1 polymer ?
#
loop_
_entity_poly.entity_id
_entity_poly.type
_entity_poly.pdbx_seq_one_letter_code
_entity_poly.pdbx_strand_id
1 'polypeptide(L)'
;MEDCGKRSGDDTQKSKQDETERAELHEEDFHLKILKDICCELLSNMLQELTKENILEGLNQGHLNEQTCSCAFQNLLPLYFTSVESFLEVLREADQTLADNLEKRFPSLKVHT
;
A
#
# COMPACT_ATOMS: atom_id res chain seq x y z
N MET A 1 39.26 0.99 -52.22
CA MET A 1 39.49 -0.22 -53.03
C MET A 1 39.71 -1.30 -51.98
N GLU A 2 38.83 -2.26 -51.69
CA GLU A 2 37.72 -2.90 -52.41
C GLU A 2 36.60 -3.22 -51.37
N ASP A 3 35.39 -2.73 -51.58
CA ASP A 3 34.15 -3.52 -51.78
C ASP A 3 34.17 -5.01 -51.39
N CYS A 4 33.29 -5.39 -50.47
CA CYS A 4 32.61 -6.68 -50.55
C CYS A 4 31.23 -6.57 -49.89
N GLY A 5 30.24 -6.15 -50.68
CA GLY A 5 28.84 -6.31 -50.35
C GLY A 5 28.38 -7.74 -50.65
N LYS A 6 27.69 -8.38 -49.70
CA LYS A 6 26.70 -9.43 -50.00
C LYS A 6 25.45 -9.21 -49.14
N ARG A 7 24.33 -8.91 -49.82
CA ARG A 7 22.97 -8.92 -49.29
C ARG A 7 22.47 -10.36 -49.21
N SER A 8 21.67 -10.66 -48.20
CA SER A 8 20.53 -11.56 -48.32
C SER A 8 19.46 -11.05 -47.38
N GLY A 9 18.41 -10.45 -47.96
CA GLY A 9 17.18 -10.19 -47.24
C GLY A 9 16.34 -11.47 -47.21
N ASP A 10 15.69 -11.69 -46.08
CA ASP A 10 14.44 -12.45 -46.02
C ASP A 10 13.55 -11.74 -45.00
N ASP A 11 12.44 -11.20 -45.49
CA ASP A 11 11.36 -10.63 -44.71
C ASP A 11 10.68 -11.75 -43.91
N THR A 12 10.76 -11.74 -42.58
CA THR A 12 9.77 -12.42 -41.75
C THR A 12 8.99 -11.39 -40.94
N GLN A 13 7.89 -10.99 -41.56
CA GLN A 13 6.80 -10.23 -41.01
C GLN A 13 6.26 -10.87 -39.72
N LYS A 14 6.10 -10.02 -38.69
CA LYS A 14 4.96 -10.00 -37.76
C LYS A 14 4.87 -11.15 -36.73
N SER A 15 5.58 -10.98 -35.62
CA SER A 15 5.08 -11.40 -34.30
C SER A 15 4.70 -10.16 -33.49
N LYS A 16 3.60 -9.51 -33.89
CA LYS A 16 2.80 -8.71 -32.97
C LYS A 16 1.88 -9.71 -32.29
N GLN A 17 2.01 -9.84 -30.96
CA GLN A 17 1.04 -10.37 -29.99
C GLN A 17 1.75 -11.23 -28.95
N ASP A 18 2.47 -10.60 -28.01
CA ASP A 18 2.55 -11.09 -26.61
C ASP A 18 3.29 -10.16 -25.63
N GLU A 19 3.25 -8.84 -25.84
CA GLU A 19 3.76 -7.86 -24.84
C GLU A 19 2.61 -7.22 -24.05
N THR A 20 1.52 -7.96 -23.82
CA THR A 20 0.38 -7.50 -23.01
C THR A 20 0.27 -8.23 -21.67
N GLU A 21 1.21 -9.11 -21.33
CA GLU A 21 1.17 -9.86 -20.05
C GLU A 21 2.47 -9.83 -19.25
N ARG A 22 3.34 -8.83 -19.47
CA ARG A 22 4.25 -8.40 -18.39
C ARG A 22 3.54 -7.35 -17.54
N ALA A 23 2.50 -7.78 -16.85
CA ALA A 23 2.39 -7.33 -15.47
C ALA A 23 3.65 -7.87 -14.81
N GLU A 24 4.70 -7.05 -14.78
CA GLU A 24 5.93 -7.36 -14.06
C GLU A 24 5.51 -7.68 -12.64
N LEU A 25 5.41 -8.98 -12.35
CA LEU A 25 5.50 -9.52 -11.01
C LEU A 25 6.91 -9.17 -10.57
N HIS A 26 7.08 -7.92 -10.12
CA HIS A 26 8.29 -7.50 -9.47
C HIS A 26 8.35 -8.34 -8.21
N GLU A 27 9.12 -9.43 -8.26
CA GLU A 27 9.36 -10.29 -7.12
C GLU A 27 9.88 -9.37 -6.01
N GLU A 28 9.08 -9.20 -4.95
CA GLU A 28 9.43 -8.34 -3.82
C GLU A 28 10.70 -8.94 -3.21
N ASP A 29 11.75 -8.13 -3.09
CA ASP A 29 13.03 -8.58 -2.53
C ASP A 29 12.80 -9.29 -1.19
N PHE A 30 13.39 -10.48 -1.04
CA PHE A 30 13.14 -11.33 0.13
C PHE A 30 13.45 -10.62 1.46
N HIS A 31 14.52 -9.81 1.50
CA HIS A 31 14.87 -9.04 2.69
C HIS A 31 13.90 -7.89 2.92
N LEU A 32 13.45 -7.22 1.86
CA LEU A 32 12.41 -6.19 1.97
C LEU A 32 11.09 -6.77 2.46
N LYS A 33 10.72 -7.97 2.02
CA LYS A 33 9.52 -8.66 2.49
C LYS A 33 9.61 -8.97 3.99
N ILE A 34 10.72 -9.54 4.45
CA ILE A 34 10.94 -9.79 5.88
C ILE A 34 10.82 -8.48 6.68
N LEU A 35 11.45 -7.40 6.20
CA LEU A 35 11.41 -6.12 6.87
C LEU A 35 9.97 -5.58 6.93
N LYS A 36 9.24 -5.64 5.82
CA LYS A 36 7.84 -5.21 5.74
C LYS A 36 6.95 -5.99 6.70
N ASP A 37 7.09 -7.31 6.76
CA ASP A 37 6.31 -8.17 7.66
C ASP A 37 6.56 -7.77 9.13
N ILE A 38 7.82 -7.60 9.53
CA ILE A 38 8.19 -7.17 10.90
C ILE A 38 7.66 -5.76 11.20
N CYS A 39 7.78 -4.83 10.24
CA CYS A 39 7.30 -3.47 10.41
C CYS A 39 5.76 -3.41 10.52
N CYS A 40 5.05 -4.25 9.77
CA CYS A 40 3.60 -4.32 9.86
C CYS A 40 3.15 -4.87 11.21
N GLU A 41 3.80 -5.92 11.72
CA GLU A 41 3.51 -6.46 13.07
C GLU A 41 3.81 -5.45 14.18
N LEU A 42 4.95 -4.77 14.11
CA LEU A 42 5.28 -3.70 15.07
C LEU A 42 4.24 -2.58 15.01
N LEU A 43 3.92 -2.10 13.82
CA LEU A 43 2.97 -1.01 13.63
C LEU A 43 1.58 -1.40 14.09
N SER A 44 1.12 -2.62 13.82
CA SER A 44 -0.19 -3.09 14.28
C SER A 44 -0.30 -3.11 15.79
N ASN A 45 0.77 -3.51 16.49
CA ASN A 45 0.82 -3.50 17.95
C ASN A 45 0.81 -2.06 18.48
N MET A 46 1.62 -1.18 17.90
CA MET A 46 1.64 0.24 18.30
C MET A 46 0.29 0.91 18.11
N LEU A 47 -0.42 0.66 17.00
CA LEU A 47 -1.76 1.22 16.76
C LEU A 47 -2.77 0.79 17.82
N GLN A 48 -2.67 -0.43 18.35
CA GLN A 48 -3.55 -0.93 19.41
C GLN A 48 -3.24 -0.32 20.78
N GLU A 49 -2.01 0.11 21.02
CA GLU A 49 -1.60 0.74 22.28
C GLU A 49 -1.90 2.25 22.31
N LEU A 50 -2.16 2.86 21.16
CA LEU A 50 -2.47 4.29 21.09
C LEU A 50 -3.79 4.61 21.78
N THR A 51 -3.71 5.43 22.81
CA THR A 51 -4.89 5.98 23.47
C THR A 51 -5.48 7.14 22.68
N LYS A 52 -6.73 7.50 22.98
CA LYS A 52 -7.37 8.71 22.43
C LYS A 52 -6.54 9.97 22.65
N GLU A 53 -5.89 10.11 23.80
CA GLU A 53 -5.03 11.25 24.11
C GLU A 53 -3.82 11.31 23.18
N ASN A 54 -3.15 10.17 22.95
CA ASN A 54 -2.02 10.10 22.01
C ASN A 54 -2.46 10.40 20.57
N ILE A 55 -3.63 9.92 20.17
CA ILE A 55 -4.20 10.21 18.85
C ILE A 55 -4.48 11.71 18.70
N LEU A 56 -5.13 12.34 19.69
CA LEU A 56 -5.40 13.78 19.68
C LEU A 56 -4.11 14.60 19.60
N GLU A 57 -3.09 14.23 20.37
CA GLU A 57 -1.77 14.87 20.31
C GLU A 57 -1.15 14.72 18.91
N GLY A 58 -1.15 13.50 18.36
CA GLY A 58 -0.62 13.22 17.02
C GLY A 58 -1.34 13.97 15.90
N LEU A 59 -2.66 14.16 16.01
CA LEU A 59 -3.46 14.98 15.09
C LEU A 59 -3.07 16.46 15.20
N ASN A 60 -2.98 16.99 16.42
CA ASN A 60 -2.62 18.39 16.67
C ASN A 60 -1.20 18.73 16.19
N GLN A 61 -0.27 17.77 16.28
CA GLN A 61 1.10 17.90 15.79
C GLN A 61 1.24 17.60 14.29
N GLY A 62 0.16 17.15 13.63
CA GLY A 62 0.14 16.80 12.20
C GLY A 62 0.83 15.49 11.85
N HIS A 63 1.26 14.70 12.84
CA HIS A 63 1.83 13.36 12.65
C HIS A 63 0.77 12.35 12.19
N LEU A 64 -0.45 12.48 12.72
CA LEU A 64 -1.62 11.76 12.23
C LEU A 64 -2.39 12.66 11.28
N ASN A 65 -2.61 12.17 10.07
CA ASN A 65 -3.39 12.83 9.02
C ASN A 65 -3.83 11.78 7.99
N GLU A 66 -4.63 12.20 6.99
CA GLU A 66 -5.15 11.27 5.98
C GLU A 66 -4.05 10.52 5.23
N GLN A 67 -2.93 11.18 4.92
CA GLN A 67 -1.84 10.56 4.18
C GLN A 67 -1.13 9.48 5.01
N THR A 68 -0.74 9.82 6.25
CA THR A 68 -0.01 8.88 7.12
C THR A 68 -0.89 7.69 7.51
N CYS A 69 -2.15 7.93 7.86
CA CYS A 69 -3.12 6.87 8.16
C CYS A 69 -3.39 6.00 6.93
N SER A 70 -3.57 6.59 5.73
CA SER A 70 -3.79 5.81 4.50
C SER A 70 -2.60 4.92 4.16
N CYS A 71 -1.38 5.42 4.32
CA CYS A 71 -0.17 4.64 4.09
C CYS A 71 -0.09 3.44 5.04
N ALA A 72 -0.35 3.66 6.33
CA ALA A 72 -0.41 2.58 7.31
C ALA A 72 -1.47 1.54 6.93
N PHE A 73 -2.70 1.97 6.63
CA PHE A 73 -3.81 1.07 6.34
C PHE A 73 -3.57 0.24 5.07
N GLN A 74 -2.95 0.82 4.04
CA GLN A 74 -2.57 0.10 2.82
C GLN A 74 -1.59 -1.05 3.07
N ASN A 75 -0.68 -0.89 4.03
CA ASN A 75 0.32 -1.91 4.35
C ASN A 75 -0.21 -2.94 5.35
N LEU A 76 -1.10 -2.52 6.25
CA LEU A 76 -1.64 -3.37 7.29
C LEU A 76 -2.80 -4.25 6.81
N LEU A 77 -3.64 -3.74 5.91
CA LEU A 77 -4.81 -4.48 5.43
C LEU A 77 -4.44 -5.46 4.30
N PRO A 78 -5.08 -6.64 4.26
CA PRO A 78 -6.14 -7.11 5.16
C PRO A 78 -5.64 -7.84 6.42
N LEU A 79 -4.34 -8.13 6.54
CA LEU A 79 -3.81 -9.03 7.57
C LEU A 79 -4.03 -8.53 9.01
N TYR A 80 -3.85 -7.23 9.25
CA TYR A 80 -3.95 -6.61 10.57
C TYR A 80 -5.26 -5.82 10.72
N PHE A 81 -6.35 -6.37 10.18
CA PHE A 81 -7.67 -5.73 10.16
C PHE A 81 -8.12 -5.25 11.54
N THR A 82 -8.07 -6.12 12.56
CA THR A 82 -8.55 -5.79 13.91
C THR A 82 -7.77 -4.63 14.54
N SER A 83 -6.46 -4.53 14.30
CA SER A 83 -5.65 -3.40 14.78
C SER A 83 -6.06 -2.10 14.10
N VAL A 84 -6.30 -2.13 12.79
CA VAL A 84 -6.75 -0.97 12.01
C VAL A 84 -8.16 -0.55 12.42
N GLU A 85 -9.07 -1.51 12.59
CA GLU A 85 -10.46 -1.27 13.02
C GLU A 85 -10.51 -0.63 14.40
N SER A 86 -9.82 -1.21 15.39
CA SER A 86 -9.78 -0.66 16.75
C SER A 86 -9.17 0.74 16.79
N PHE A 87 -8.07 0.97 16.05
CA PHE A 87 -7.52 2.32 15.92
C PHE A 87 -8.50 3.29 15.28
N LEU A 88 -9.22 2.87 14.22
CA LEU A 88 -10.19 3.70 13.53
C LEU A 88 -11.39 4.07 14.42
N GLU A 89 -11.83 3.17 15.30
CA GLU A 89 -12.87 3.46 16.31
C GLU A 89 -12.43 4.58 17.26
N VAL A 90 -11.23 4.49 17.83
CA VAL A 90 -10.70 5.54 18.73
C VAL A 90 -10.46 6.84 17.96
N LEU A 91 -9.93 6.74 16.73
CA LEU A 91 -9.74 7.89 15.85
C LEU A 91 -11.07 8.59 15.56
N ARG A 92 -12.15 7.86 15.34
CA ARG A 92 -13.48 8.44 15.09
C ARG A 92 -13.95 9.31 16.26
N GLU A 93 -13.66 8.89 17.49
CA GLU A 93 -13.99 9.71 18.65
C GLU A 93 -13.11 10.97 18.80
N ALA A 94 -11.94 10.99 18.18
CA ALA A 94 -11.00 12.12 18.20
C ALA A 94 -11.21 13.09 17.02
N ASP A 95 -11.42 12.54 15.82
CA ASP A 95 -11.71 13.25 14.57
C ASP A 95 -12.59 12.39 13.66
N GLN A 96 -13.90 12.62 13.74
CA GLN A 96 -14.90 11.95 12.90
C GLN A 96 -14.66 12.19 11.40
N THR A 97 -14.23 13.40 11.02
CA THR A 97 -14.11 13.76 9.60
C THR A 97 -12.99 12.97 8.93
N LEU A 98 -11.87 12.83 9.63
CA LEU A 98 -10.75 12.03 9.16
C LEU A 98 -11.12 10.54 9.09
N ALA A 99 -11.80 10.01 10.12
CA ALA A 99 -12.25 8.62 10.13
C ALA A 99 -13.17 8.31 8.94
N ASP A 100 -14.16 9.17 8.68
CA ASP A 100 -15.09 9.01 7.55
C ASP A 100 -14.37 9.05 6.19
N ASN A 101 -13.34 9.89 6.05
CA ASN A 101 -12.53 9.94 4.84
C ASN A 101 -11.71 8.67 4.62
N LEU A 102 -11.14 8.12 5.70
CA LEU A 102 -10.42 6.83 5.64
C LEU A 102 -11.38 5.68 5.26
N GLU A 103 -12.59 5.61 5.81
CA GLU A 103 -13.56 4.57 5.44
C GLU A 103 -14.05 4.64 3.98
N LYS A 104 -14.14 5.84 3.42
CA LYS A 104 -14.42 6.00 1.98
C LYS A 104 -13.30 5.41 1.14
N ARG A 105 -12.05 5.53 1.61
CA ARG A 105 -10.85 5.08 0.91
C ARG A 105 -10.56 3.59 1.11
N PHE A 106 -10.97 3.03 2.25
CA PHE A 106 -10.86 1.62 2.59
C PHE A 106 -12.25 1.04 2.90
N PRO A 107 -13.07 0.74 1.87
CA PRO A 107 -14.44 0.24 2.07
C PRO A 107 -14.55 -1.05 2.88
N SER A 108 -13.46 -1.84 2.96
CA SER A 108 -13.39 -3.04 3.81
C SER A 108 -13.56 -2.71 5.30
N LEU A 109 -13.27 -1.48 5.73
CA LEU A 109 -13.41 -1.01 7.11
C LEU A 109 -14.83 -0.57 7.44
N LYS A 110 -15.75 -0.54 6.48
CA LYS A 110 -17.17 -0.23 6.74
C LYS A 110 -17.84 -1.42 7.42
N VAL A 111 -17.67 -1.52 8.73
CA VAL A 111 -18.41 -2.47 9.55
C VAL A 111 -19.88 -2.03 9.54
N HIS A 112 -20.78 -2.94 9.15
CA HIS A 112 -22.22 -2.71 9.20
C HIS A 112 -22.64 -2.53 10.65
N THR A 113 -22.97 -1.30 11.03
CA THR A 113 -23.60 -0.98 12.32
C THR A 113 -25.02 -1.50 12.38
#